data_AF-A0A5R9NT98-F1
#
_entry.id   AF-A0A5R9NT98-F1
#
_cell.length_a   1.000
_cell.length_b   1.000
_cell.length_c   1.000
_cell.angle_alpha   90.00
_cell.angle_beta   90.00
_cell.angle_gamma   90.00
#
_symmetry.space_group_name_H-M   'P 1'
#
loop_
_entity.id
_entity.type
_entity.pdbx_description
1 polymer ?
#
loop_
_entity_poly.entity_id
_entity_poly.type
_entity_poly.pdbx_seq_one_letter_code
_entity_poly.pdbx_strand_id
1 'polypeptide(L)'
;MTDENDPVVKLREALETIRKRFDSGADDWQYGALIAFRHYLQATGFERRLIDPIEAMVLANVDATLLARRRADGVTGTPKGSGEKFALAYAAAAVTTLKIKHGMNLPEALAAVAKVSGIDNGTIRKFRDNLSRGGKRIPGGSKENFEAVMSEMRDLEYSADEILTAVAAIGKFVG
;
A
#
# COMPACT_ATOMS: atom_id res chain seq x y z
N MET A 1 -13.37 30.68 11.40
CA MET A 1 -13.17 30.03 10.10
C MET A 1 -12.45 28.73 10.38
N THR A 2 -13.10 27.59 10.20
CA THR A 2 -12.42 26.29 10.21
C THR A 2 -11.55 26.22 8.96
N ASP A 3 -10.28 25.87 9.14
CA ASP A 3 -9.35 25.63 8.04
C ASP A 3 -9.90 24.47 7.18
N GLU A 4 -10.06 24.68 5.88
CA GLU A 4 -10.54 23.64 4.95
C GLU A 4 -9.57 22.44 4.87
N ASN A 5 -8.34 22.60 5.35
CA ASN A 5 -7.34 21.54 5.46
C ASN A 5 -7.31 20.87 6.84
N ASP A 6 -8.23 21.20 7.75
CA ASP A 6 -8.34 20.52 9.04
C ASP A 6 -8.64 19.02 8.82
N PRO A 7 -7.79 18.11 9.36
CA PRO A 7 -7.99 16.67 9.23
C PRO A 7 -9.38 16.18 9.68
N VAL A 8 -9.97 16.81 10.69
CA VAL A 8 -11.30 16.48 11.22
C VAL A 8 -12.40 16.89 10.23
N VAL A 9 -12.23 18.03 9.54
CA VAL A 9 -13.16 18.47 8.49
C VAL A 9 -13.13 17.49 7.32
N LYS A 10 -11.92 17.13 6.85
CA LYS A 10 -11.75 16.13 5.78
C LYS A 10 -12.30 14.75 6.16
N LEU A 11 -12.09 14.33 7.41
CA LEU A 11 -12.66 13.08 7.90
C LEU A 11 -14.19 13.12 7.87
N ARG A 12 -14.82 14.22 8.31
CA ARG A 12 -16.29 14.37 8.26
C ARG A 12 -16.83 14.26 6.84
N GLU A 13 -16.24 14.98 5.88
CA GLU A 13 -16.64 14.94 4.46
C GLU A 13 -16.55 13.52 3.88
N ALA A 14 -15.45 12.82 4.19
CA ALA A 14 -15.26 11.43 3.79
C ALA A 14 -16.34 10.52 4.40
N LEU A 15 -16.61 10.64 5.70
CA LEU A 15 -17.61 9.84 6.40
C LEU A 15 -19.04 10.07 5.89
N GLU A 16 -19.39 11.29 5.49
CA GLU A 16 -20.68 11.57 4.85
C GLU A 16 -20.82 10.85 3.50
N THR A 17 -19.74 10.82 2.72
CA THR A 17 -19.72 10.07 1.44
C THR A 17 -19.84 8.57 1.67
N ILE A 18 -19.12 8.04 2.66
CA ILE A 18 -19.18 6.63 3.05
C ILE A 18 -20.58 6.28 3.55
N ARG A 19 -21.24 7.15 4.32
CA ARG A 19 -22.61 6.94 4.80
C ARG A 19 -23.58 6.77 3.64
N LYS A 20 -23.51 7.64 2.63
CA LYS A 20 -24.34 7.53 1.42
C LYS A 20 -24.14 6.19 0.69
N ARG A 21 -22.89 5.73 0.58
CA ARG A 21 -22.56 4.42 -0.03
C ARG A 21 -23.08 3.24 0.79
N PHE A 22 -23.00 3.33 2.12
CA PHE A 22 -23.57 2.33 3.01
C PHE A 22 -25.09 2.23 2.83
N ASP A 23 -25.78 3.37 2.87
CA ASP A 23 -27.24 3.43 2.74
C ASP A 23 -27.70 2.95 1.34
N SER A 24 -26.88 3.13 0.29
CA SER A 24 -27.15 2.63 -1.06
C SER A 24 -26.77 1.16 -1.28
N GLY A 25 -26.22 0.46 -0.27
CA GLY A 25 -25.77 -0.93 -0.39
C GLY A 25 -24.56 -1.13 -1.31
N ALA A 26 -23.75 -0.10 -1.55
CA ALA A 26 -22.53 -0.24 -2.36
C ALA A 26 -21.53 -1.17 -1.66
N ASP A 27 -20.92 -2.10 -2.37
CA ASP A 27 -20.05 -3.14 -1.80
C ASP A 27 -18.66 -2.64 -1.35
N ASP A 28 -18.32 -1.38 -1.62
CA ASP A 28 -17.00 -0.80 -1.32
C ASP A 28 -16.99 0.20 -0.14
N TRP A 29 -18.09 0.35 0.59
CA TRP A 29 -18.16 1.32 1.70
C TRP A 29 -17.16 1.00 2.83
N GLN A 30 -16.91 -0.28 3.11
CA GLN A 30 -15.97 -0.74 4.14
C GLN A 30 -14.54 -0.33 3.81
N TYR A 31 -14.16 -0.50 2.55
CA TYR A 31 -12.89 -0.05 2.02
C TYR A 31 -12.73 1.48 2.16
N GLY A 32 -13.76 2.24 1.79
CA GLY A 32 -13.76 3.70 1.96
C GLY A 32 -13.57 4.14 3.41
N ALA A 33 -14.24 3.46 4.35
CA ALA A 33 -14.12 3.76 5.79
C ALA A 33 -12.69 3.55 6.33
N LEU A 34 -12.05 2.45 5.95
CA LEU A 34 -10.68 2.15 6.39
C LEU A 34 -9.67 3.14 5.81
N ILE A 35 -9.84 3.56 4.55
CA ILE A 35 -9.00 4.59 3.93
C ILE A 35 -9.17 5.94 4.61
N ALA A 36 -10.41 6.37 4.86
CA ALA A 36 -10.68 7.64 5.52
C ALA A 36 -10.07 7.68 6.93
N PHE A 37 -10.19 6.58 7.67
CA PHE A 37 -9.58 6.46 9.00
C PHE A 37 -8.05 6.46 8.95
N ARG A 38 -7.45 5.72 8.01
CA ARG A 38 -6.00 5.72 7.80
C ARG A 38 -5.48 7.13 7.52
N HIS A 39 -6.08 7.85 6.57
CA HIS A 39 -5.67 9.19 6.20
C HIS A 39 -5.82 10.18 7.35
N TYR A 40 -6.88 10.05 8.16
CA TYR A 40 -7.05 10.87 9.35
C TYR A 40 -5.94 10.63 10.39
N LEU A 41 -5.60 9.38 10.68
CA LEU A 41 -4.51 9.06 11.61
C LEU A 41 -3.17 9.59 11.10
N GLN A 42 -2.89 9.47 9.80
CA GLN A 42 -1.70 10.05 9.19
C GLN A 42 -1.68 11.58 9.33
N ALA A 43 -2.78 12.25 9.01
CA ALA A 43 -2.89 13.70 9.05
C ALA A 43 -2.83 14.28 10.47
N THR A 44 -3.18 13.48 11.49
CA THR A 44 -3.05 13.85 12.91
C THR A 44 -1.69 13.49 13.52
N GLY A 45 -0.76 12.95 12.73
CA GLY A 45 0.62 12.70 13.13
C GLY A 45 0.85 11.39 13.86
N PHE A 46 -0.06 10.40 13.75
CA PHE A 46 0.20 9.08 14.30
C PHE A 46 1.37 8.38 13.59
N GLU A 47 2.18 7.66 14.36
CA GLU A 47 3.28 6.87 13.83
C GLU A 47 2.78 5.79 12.86
N ARG A 48 3.39 5.71 11.67
CA ARG A 48 3.00 4.76 10.62
C ARG A 48 2.97 3.31 11.08
N ARG A 49 3.92 2.88 11.91
CA ARG A 49 3.94 1.50 12.43
C ARG A 49 2.63 1.10 13.14
N LEU A 50 1.89 2.08 13.67
CA LEU A 50 0.59 1.89 14.32
C LEU A 50 -0.57 1.89 13.31
N ILE A 51 -0.35 2.49 12.14
CA ILE A 51 -1.32 2.64 11.05
C ILE A 51 -1.20 1.50 10.03
N ASP A 52 -0.03 0.87 9.86
CA ASP A 52 0.20 -0.23 8.92
C ASP A 52 -0.81 -1.39 9.04
N PRO A 53 -1.29 -1.79 10.24
CA PRO A 53 -2.37 -2.76 10.37
C PRO A 53 -3.69 -2.35 9.70
N ILE A 54 -3.96 -1.04 9.56
CA ILE A 54 -5.15 -0.53 8.87
C ILE A 54 -4.96 -0.63 7.36
N GLU A 55 -3.76 -0.32 6.84
CA GLU A 55 -3.43 -0.52 5.41
C GLU A 55 -3.59 -2.01 5.00
N ALA A 56 -3.09 -2.89 5.85
CA ALA A 56 -3.35 -4.33 5.80
C ALA A 56 -4.83 -4.69 5.64
N MET A 57 -5.71 -4.09 6.47
CA MET A 57 -7.15 -4.31 6.41
C MET A 57 -7.78 -3.71 5.14
N VAL A 58 -7.28 -2.57 4.66
CA VAL A 58 -7.71 -1.94 3.39
C VAL A 58 -7.50 -2.93 2.24
N LEU A 59 -6.31 -3.51 2.12
CA LEU A 59 -5.96 -4.44 1.04
C LEU A 59 -6.82 -5.72 1.08
N ALA A 60 -7.04 -6.28 2.27
CA ALA A 60 -7.89 -7.45 2.43
C ALA A 60 -9.34 -7.20 2.00
N ASN A 61 -9.88 -6.01 2.31
CA ASN A 61 -11.25 -5.62 1.91
C ASN A 61 -11.35 -5.38 0.39
N VAL A 62 -10.34 -4.78 -0.23
CA VAL A 62 -10.28 -4.62 -1.70
C VAL A 62 -10.34 -5.98 -2.38
N ASP A 63 -9.56 -6.95 -1.92
CA ASP A 63 -9.53 -8.29 -2.51
C ASP A 63 -10.86 -9.02 -2.39
N ALA A 64 -11.50 -8.95 -1.22
CA ALA A 64 -12.82 -9.54 -1.02
C ALA A 64 -13.87 -8.92 -1.96
N THR A 65 -13.88 -7.60 -2.08
CA THR A 65 -14.82 -6.84 -2.92
C THR A 65 -14.61 -7.14 -4.42
N LEU A 66 -13.36 -7.08 -4.89
CA LEU A 66 -13.03 -7.37 -6.29
C LEU A 66 -13.32 -8.82 -6.66
N LEU A 67 -13.07 -9.77 -5.76
CA LEU A 67 -13.41 -11.17 -5.97
C LEU A 67 -14.93 -11.37 -6.06
N ALA A 68 -15.71 -10.70 -5.21
CA ALA A 68 -17.17 -10.76 -5.25
C ALA A 68 -17.72 -10.22 -6.58
N ARG A 69 -17.23 -9.05 -7.05
CA ARG A 69 -17.63 -8.47 -8.35
C ARG A 69 -17.29 -9.40 -9.52
N ARG A 70 -16.08 -9.94 -9.58
CA ARG A 70 -15.67 -10.88 -10.65
C ARG A 70 -16.53 -12.14 -10.70
N ARG A 71 -16.92 -12.66 -9.53
CA ARG A 71 -17.85 -13.80 -9.44
C ARG A 71 -19.24 -13.44 -9.97
N ALA A 72 -19.74 -12.24 -9.65
CA ALA A 72 -20.99 -11.73 -10.21
C ALA A 72 -20.91 -11.56 -11.74
N ASP A 73 -19.75 -11.17 -12.26
CA ASP A 73 -19.48 -11.03 -13.71
C ASP A 73 -19.19 -12.38 -14.43
N GLY A 74 -19.25 -13.52 -13.72
CA GLY A 74 -19.02 -14.85 -14.29
C GLY A 74 -17.56 -15.13 -14.69
N VAL A 75 -16.60 -14.31 -14.25
CA VAL A 75 -15.18 -14.47 -14.58
C VAL A 75 -14.56 -15.58 -13.71
N THR A 76 -13.96 -16.58 -14.37
CA THR A 76 -13.31 -17.72 -13.70
C THR A 76 -11.83 -17.47 -13.38
N GLY A 77 -11.31 -18.15 -12.36
CA GLY A 77 -9.92 -18.06 -11.88
C GLY A 77 -9.72 -17.11 -10.69
N THR A 78 -8.76 -17.44 -9.82
CA THR A 78 -8.40 -16.60 -8.65
C THR A 78 -7.32 -15.59 -9.08
N PRO A 79 -7.61 -14.28 -9.13
CA PRO A 79 -6.58 -13.27 -9.37
C PRO A 79 -5.57 -13.27 -8.20
N LYS A 80 -4.31 -12.94 -8.49
CA LYS A 80 -3.36 -12.60 -7.41
C LYS A 80 -3.94 -11.47 -6.57
N GLY A 81 -3.96 -11.66 -5.25
CA GLY A 81 -4.45 -10.67 -4.29
C GLY A 81 -3.73 -9.33 -4.48
N SER A 82 -4.47 -8.24 -4.37
CA SER A 82 -3.95 -6.88 -4.28
C SER A 82 -2.97 -6.74 -3.13
N GLY A 83 -3.12 -7.52 -2.04
CA GLY A 83 -2.13 -7.64 -0.98
C GLY A 83 -0.75 -8.06 -1.49
N GLU A 84 -0.66 -9.09 -2.34
CA GLU A 84 0.60 -9.57 -2.91
C GLU A 84 1.22 -8.54 -3.87
N LYS A 85 0.39 -7.88 -4.69
CA LYS A 85 0.83 -6.82 -5.62
C LYS A 85 1.34 -5.59 -4.88
N PHE A 86 0.65 -5.20 -3.82
CA PHE A 86 1.03 -4.08 -2.97
C PHE A 86 2.31 -4.39 -2.20
N ALA A 87 2.41 -5.58 -1.61
CA ALA A 87 3.62 -6.00 -0.91
C ALA A 87 4.86 -5.98 -1.81
N LEU A 88 4.73 -6.44 -3.05
CA LEU A 88 5.83 -6.40 -4.01
C LEU A 88 6.19 -4.97 -4.44
N ALA A 89 5.19 -4.12 -4.66
CA ALA A 89 5.40 -2.69 -4.95
C ALA A 89 6.09 -1.98 -3.78
N TYR A 90 5.65 -2.27 -2.56
CA TYR A 90 6.20 -1.71 -1.32
C TYR A 90 7.64 -2.14 -1.10
N ALA A 91 7.94 -3.43 -1.25
CA ALA A 91 9.30 -3.96 -1.15
C ALA A 91 10.22 -3.33 -2.20
N ALA A 92 9.75 -3.16 -3.43
CA ALA A 92 10.53 -2.50 -4.48
C ALA A 92 10.79 -1.01 -4.19
N ALA A 93 9.80 -0.30 -3.63
CA ALA A 93 9.94 1.09 -3.21
C ALA A 93 10.91 1.23 -2.03
N ALA A 94 10.83 0.33 -1.05
CA ALA A 94 11.77 0.26 0.06
C ALA A 94 13.21 0.06 -0.41
N VAL A 95 13.48 -0.92 -1.29
CA VAL A 95 14.81 -1.13 -1.87
C VAL A 95 15.33 0.11 -2.56
N THR A 96 14.45 0.78 -3.32
CA THR A 96 14.81 2.00 -4.05
C THR A 96 15.15 3.14 -3.10
N THR A 97 14.37 3.32 -2.04
CA THR A 97 14.57 4.35 -1.02
C THR A 97 15.84 4.09 -0.21
N LEU A 98 16.05 2.87 0.29
CA LEU A 98 17.27 2.49 1.02
C LEU A 98 18.53 2.76 0.18
N LYS A 99 18.47 2.46 -1.12
CA LYS A 99 19.58 2.73 -2.03
C LYS A 99 19.81 4.23 -2.25
N ILE A 100 18.77 4.98 -2.60
CA ILE A 100 18.90 6.36 -3.06
C ILE A 100 19.11 7.32 -1.89
N LYS A 101 18.33 7.16 -0.82
CA LYS A 101 18.29 8.10 0.32
C LYS A 101 19.26 7.70 1.44
N HIS A 102 19.41 6.40 1.70
CA HIS A 102 20.23 5.90 2.80
C HIS A 102 21.60 5.37 2.37
N GLY A 103 21.94 5.48 1.08
CA GLY A 103 23.26 5.15 0.56
C GLY A 103 23.61 3.65 0.57
N MET A 104 22.65 2.76 0.87
CA MET A 104 22.88 1.32 0.79
C MET A 104 23.19 0.89 -0.65
N ASN A 105 24.12 -0.04 -0.81
CA ASN A 105 24.31 -0.64 -2.12
C ASN A 105 23.10 -1.52 -2.49
N LEU A 106 22.85 -1.71 -3.79
CA LEU A 106 21.66 -2.42 -4.26
C LEU A 106 21.58 -3.88 -3.77
N PRO A 107 22.66 -4.69 -3.80
CA PRO A 107 22.64 -6.05 -3.25
C PRO A 107 22.24 -6.10 -1.78
N GLU A 108 22.78 -5.20 -0.96
CA GLU A 108 22.49 -5.10 0.47
C GLU A 108 21.04 -4.69 0.73
N ALA A 109 20.55 -3.65 0.06
CA ALA A 109 19.16 -3.21 0.19
C ALA A 109 18.17 -4.32 -0.20
N LEU A 110 18.45 -5.05 -1.29
CA LEU A 110 17.65 -6.22 -1.70
C LEU A 110 17.65 -7.29 -0.60
N ALA A 111 18.82 -7.69 -0.11
CA ALA A 111 18.94 -8.73 0.90
C ALA A 111 18.23 -8.36 2.21
N ALA A 112 18.35 -7.10 2.65
CA ALA A 112 17.68 -6.61 3.86
C ALA A 112 16.15 -6.66 3.71
N VAL A 113 15.61 -6.13 2.60
CA VAL A 113 14.17 -6.12 2.33
C VAL A 113 13.63 -7.54 2.17
N ALA A 114 14.28 -8.40 1.39
CA ALA A 114 13.86 -9.78 1.18
C ALA A 114 13.79 -10.57 2.49
N LYS A 115 14.78 -10.36 3.38
CA LYS A 115 14.83 -11.02 4.69
C LYS A 115 13.62 -10.67 5.56
N VAL A 116 13.25 -9.39 5.62
CA VAL A 116 12.15 -8.94 6.50
C VAL A 116 10.77 -9.12 5.86
N SER A 117 10.67 -9.04 4.53
CA SER A 117 9.40 -9.15 3.82
C SER A 117 9.00 -10.60 3.50
N GLY A 118 9.94 -11.54 3.55
CA GLY A 118 9.72 -12.92 3.09
C GLY A 118 9.60 -13.07 1.57
N ILE A 119 9.83 -12.00 0.79
CA ILE A 119 9.74 -12.01 -0.67
C ILE A 119 11.13 -12.32 -1.24
N ASP A 120 11.19 -13.25 -2.20
CA ASP A 120 12.45 -13.59 -2.85
C ASP A 120 13.15 -12.38 -3.50
N ASN A 121 14.47 -12.32 -3.30
CA ASN A 121 15.36 -11.29 -3.84
C ASN A 121 15.24 -11.14 -5.37
N GLY A 122 15.19 -12.26 -6.09
CA GLY A 122 15.06 -12.28 -7.55
C GLY A 122 13.73 -11.68 -8.00
N THR A 123 12.66 -11.95 -7.25
CA THR A 123 11.32 -11.43 -7.48
C THR A 123 11.26 -9.90 -7.29
N ILE A 124 11.77 -9.38 -6.17
CA ILE A 124 11.84 -7.93 -5.92
C ILE A 124 12.68 -7.24 -7.00
N ARG A 125 13.87 -7.78 -7.30
CA ARG A 125 14.76 -7.23 -8.33
C ARG A 125 14.08 -7.16 -9.68
N LYS A 126 13.50 -8.27 -10.15
CA LYS A 126 12.83 -8.36 -11.46
C LYS A 126 11.68 -7.37 -11.56
N PHE A 127 10.89 -7.22 -10.50
CA PHE A 127 9.79 -6.27 -10.46
C PHE A 127 10.32 -4.82 -10.56
N ARG A 128 11.32 -4.46 -9.75
CA ARG A 128 11.97 -3.14 -9.78
C ARG A 128 12.58 -2.82 -11.16
N ASP A 129 13.24 -3.79 -11.78
CA ASP A 129 13.85 -3.62 -13.10
C ASP A 129 12.79 -3.51 -14.22
N ASN A 130 11.62 -4.13 -14.05
CA ASN A 130 10.49 -3.95 -14.97
C ASN A 130 9.80 -2.59 -14.79
N LEU A 131 9.76 -2.05 -13.57
CA LEU A 131 9.31 -0.69 -13.29
C LEU A 131 10.19 0.36 -13.99
N SER A 132 11.52 0.24 -13.84
CA SER A 132 12.47 1.17 -14.47
C SER A 132 12.42 1.16 -16.01
N ARG A 133 11.94 0.05 -16.61
CA ARG A 133 11.71 -0.11 -18.06
C ARG A 133 10.32 0.34 -18.52
N GLY A 134 9.64 1.17 -17.73
CA GLY A 134 8.35 1.78 -18.10
C GLY A 134 7.12 0.98 -17.69
N GLY A 135 7.25 -0.02 -16.81
CA GLY A 135 6.11 -0.63 -16.11
C GLY A 135 5.18 -1.51 -16.96
N LYS A 136 5.45 -1.74 -18.25
CA LYS A 136 4.58 -2.57 -19.12
C LYS A 136 4.60 -4.07 -18.78
N ARG A 137 5.53 -4.52 -17.94
CA ARG A 137 5.75 -5.93 -17.57
C ARG A 137 5.50 -6.23 -16.09
N ILE A 138 4.73 -5.37 -15.42
CA ILE A 138 4.25 -5.59 -14.05
C ILE A 138 2.72 -5.66 -14.03
N PRO A 139 2.10 -6.25 -12.99
CA PRO A 139 0.65 -6.25 -12.86
C PRO A 139 0.08 -4.82 -12.88
N GLY A 140 -1.10 -4.63 -13.49
CA GLY A 140 -1.79 -3.34 -13.47
C GLY A 140 -2.11 -2.88 -12.04
N GLY A 141 -2.00 -1.58 -11.78
CA GLY A 141 -2.14 -0.97 -10.44
C GLY A 141 -0.86 -1.00 -9.61
N SER A 142 0.12 -1.84 -9.96
CA SER A 142 1.36 -1.96 -9.17
C SER A 142 2.31 -0.79 -9.35
N LYS A 143 2.20 -0.03 -10.45
CA LYS A 143 3.01 1.17 -10.69
C LYS A 143 2.55 2.32 -9.79
N GLU A 144 1.23 2.52 -9.74
CA GLU A 144 0.57 3.53 -8.93
C GLU A 144 0.84 3.29 -7.45
N ASN A 145 0.76 2.02 -7.00
CA ASN A 145 1.13 1.64 -5.64
C ASN A 145 2.61 1.93 -5.33
N PHE A 146 3.52 1.62 -6.28
CA PHE A 146 4.94 1.92 -6.11
C PHE A 146 5.19 3.44 -6.00
N GLU A 147 4.58 4.24 -6.87
CA GLU A 147 4.73 5.70 -6.86
C GLU A 147 4.16 6.33 -5.58
N ALA A 148 3.00 5.85 -5.11
CA ALA A 148 2.41 6.28 -3.84
C ALA A 148 3.35 6.00 -2.65
N VAL A 149 3.89 4.78 -2.56
CA VAL A 149 4.83 4.41 -1.50
C VAL A 149 6.13 5.19 -1.60
N MET A 150 6.65 5.42 -2.81
CA MET A 150 7.85 6.24 -3.03
C MET A 150 7.65 7.69 -2.60
N SER A 151 6.49 8.30 -2.92
CA SER A 151 6.17 9.66 -2.46
C SER A 151 6.12 9.71 -0.95
N GLU A 152 5.41 8.77 -0.34
CA GLU A 152 5.27 8.68 1.12
C GLU A 152 6.63 8.51 1.81
N MET A 153 7.51 7.66 1.27
CA MET A 153 8.86 7.43 1.84
C MET A 153 9.81 8.62 1.67
N ARG A 154 9.59 9.45 0.65
CA ARG A 154 10.32 10.70 0.42
C ARG A 154 9.85 11.78 1.41
N ASP A 155 8.54 11.97 1.50
CA ASP A 155 7.93 13.11 2.18
C ASP A 155 7.96 12.98 3.73
N LEU A 156 8.10 11.77 4.26
CA LEU A 156 8.08 11.49 5.71
C LEU A 156 9.45 11.22 6.35
N GLU A 157 10.54 11.55 5.65
CA GLU A 157 11.91 11.50 6.20
C GLU A 157 12.34 10.18 6.91
N TYR A 158 11.72 9.03 6.59
CA TYR A 158 12.04 7.75 7.26
C TYR A 158 13.52 7.44 7.36
N SER A 159 13.91 6.86 8.48
CA SER A 159 15.16 6.14 8.68
C SER A 159 15.14 4.77 7.99
N ALA A 160 16.32 4.17 7.82
CA ALA A 160 16.43 2.84 7.22
C ALA A 160 15.69 1.76 8.03
N ASP A 161 15.72 1.85 9.37
CA ASP A 161 15.09 0.86 10.26
C ASP A 161 13.56 0.95 10.24
N GLU A 162 13.00 2.15 10.13
CA GLU A 162 11.54 2.34 9.97
C GLU A 162 11.04 1.76 8.65
N ILE A 163 11.81 1.93 7.57
CA ILE A 163 11.48 1.33 6.27
C ILE A 163 11.43 -0.20 6.40
N LEU A 164 12.44 -0.82 7.02
CA LEU A 164 12.49 -2.27 7.18
C LEU A 164 11.36 -2.79 8.09
N THR A 165 11.00 -2.03 9.13
CA THR A 165 9.88 -2.37 10.02
C THR A 165 8.54 -2.35 9.28
N ALA A 166 8.30 -1.31 8.47
CA ALA A 166 7.08 -1.19 7.68
C ALA A 166 6.98 -2.29 6.60
N VAL A 167 8.10 -2.62 5.94
CA VAL A 167 8.17 -3.74 4.99
C VAL A 167 7.83 -5.06 5.67
N ALA A 168 8.34 -5.30 6.88
CA ALA A 168 8.06 -6.53 7.63
C ALA A 168 6.57 -6.71 7.93
N ALA A 169 5.87 -5.62 8.25
CA ALA A 169 4.43 -5.65 8.49
C ALA A 169 3.65 -6.09 7.24
N ILE A 170 4.10 -5.66 6.05
CA ILE A 170 3.43 -5.94 4.78
C ILE A 170 3.84 -7.31 4.20
N GLY A 171 4.99 -7.86 4.59
CA GLY A 171 5.39 -9.23 4.26
C GLY A 171 4.37 -10.30 4.66
N LYS A 172 3.50 -10.00 5.64
CA LYS A 172 2.38 -10.86 6.05
C LYS A 172 1.32 -11.11 4.96
N PHE A 173 1.31 -10.29 3.90
CA PHE A 173 0.41 -10.45 2.75
C PHE A 173 1.03 -11.30 1.63
N VAL A 174 2.22 -11.83 1.84
CA VAL A 174 2.89 -12.72 0.91
C VAL A 174 2.96 -14.11 1.56
N GLY A 175 2.02 -14.97 1.16
CA GLY A 175 1.87 -16.35 1.59
C GLY A 175 1.13 -17.15 0.52
#